data_AF-A0A496VRC0-F1
#
_entry.id   AF-A0A496VRC0-F1
#
_cell.length_a   1.000
_cell.length_b   1.000
_cell.length_c   1.000
_cell.angle_alpha   90.00
_cell.angle_beta   90.00
_cell.angle_gamma   90.00
#
_symmetry.space_group_name_H-M   'P 1'
#
loop_
_entity.id
_entity.type
_entity.pdbx_description
1 polymer ?
#
loop_
_entity_poly.entity_id
_entity_poly.type
_entity_poly.pdbx_seq_one_letter_code
_entity_poly.pdbx_strand_id
1 'polypeptide(L)'
;MDLLASPIVVAILVFLGIYFTFFVIRLFADFILVGIAFLCAVFTYFFLHDPEIYRTIVELSKELPMFSTLAQALPDELEQLEKSAIIVIATSMGAFAVLLSIPFLPFSAAYRFMFGIENPVFQRKESKVRGWIIEEIQRYHQQRVNHLKQQPETLLNKNEQ
;
A
#
# COMPACT_ATOMS: atom_id res chain seq x y z
N MET A 1 -3.48 -39.91 11.39
CA MET A 1 -2.77 -38.86 12.15
C MET A 1 -3.31 -37.54 11.67
N ASP A 2 -4.19 -36.92 12.45
CA ASP A 2 -4.87 -35.69 12.06
C ASP A 2 -3.87 -34.53 12.14
N LEU A 3 -3.35 -34.11 10.99
CA LEU A 3 -2.48 -32.93 10.87
C LEU A 3 -3.14 -31.67 11.47
N LEU A 4 -4.47 -31.61 11.50
CA LEU A 4 -5.27 -30.54 12.10
C LEU A 4 -5.31 -30.56 13.64
N ALA A 5 -4.93 -31.68 14.29
CA ALA A 5 -4.84 -31.75 15.74
C ALA A 5 -3.49 -31.21 16.28
N SER A 6 -2.51 -30.99 15.40
CA SER A 6 -1.25 -30.37 15.80
C SER A 6 -1.46 -28.86 16.03
N PRO A 7 -1.25 -28.35 17.27
CA PRO A 7 -1.46 -26.93 17.58
C PRO A 7 -0.58 -26.01 16.72
N ILE A 8 0.57 -26.52 16.27
CA ILE A 8 1.51 -25.81 15.39
C ILE A 8 0.89 -25.59 14.00
N VAL A 9 0.23 -26.62 13.44
CA VAL A 9 -0.39 -26.54 12.10
C VAL A 9 -1.58 -25.58 12.12
N VAL A 10 -2.38 -25.60 13.19
CA VAL A 10 -3.47 -24.65 13.40
C VAL A 10 -2.94 -23.22 13.52
N ALA A 11 -1.86 -23.00 14.28
CA ALA A 11 -1.24 -21.68 14.41
C ALA A 11 -0.72 -21.14 13.07
N ILE A 12 -0.08 -21.99 12.25
CA ILE A 12 0.40 -21.61 10.91
C ILE A 12 -0.77 -21.25 9.99
N LEU A 13 -1.85 -22.03 10.00
CA LEU A 13 -3.04 -21.75 9.19
C LEU A 13 -3.73 -20.45 9.58
N VAL A 14 -3.88 -20.17 10.88
CA VAL A 14 -4.44 -18.90 11.36
C VAL A 14 -3.56 -17.73 10.95
N PHE A 15 -2.24 -17.88 11.08
CA PHE A 15 -1.29 -16.86 10.65
C PHE A 15 -1.39 -16.59 9.14
N LEU A 16 -1.43 -17.65 8.31
CA LEU A 16 -1.63 -17.53 6.87
C LEU A 16 -2.96 -16.87 6.52
N GLY A 17 -4.04 -17.23 7.22
CA GLY A 17 -5.38 -16.68 6.99
C GLY A 17 -5.46 -15.18 7.28
N ILE A 18 -4.83 -14.72 8.36
CA ILE A 18 -4.72 -13.29 8.68
C ILE A 18 -3.94 -12.58 7.57
N TYR A 19 -2.77 -13.09 7.18
CA TYR A 19 -1.96 -12.52 6.10
C TYR A 19 -2.71 -12.46 4.77
N PHE A 20 -3.39 -13.54 4.40
CA PHE A 20 -4.18 -13.62 3.18
C PHE A 20 -5.34 -12.60 3.19
N THR A 21 -6.04 -12.46 4.31
CA THR A 21 -7.12 -11.47 4.45
C THR A 21 -6.59 -10.04 4.27
N PHE A 22 -5.46 -9.70 4.91
CA PHE A 22 -4.81 -8.41 4.71
C PHE A 22 -4.37 -8.18 3.26
N PHE A 23 -3.86 -9.22 2.60
CA PHE A 23 -3.46 -9.16 1.20
C PHE A 23 -4.66 -8.90 0.28
N VAL A 24 -5.78 -9.58 0.51
CA VAL A 24 -7.01 -9.42 -0.28
C VAL A 24 -7.59 -8.01 -0.12
N ILE A 25 -7.67 -7.47 1.10
CA ILE A 25 -8.14 -6.10 1.35
C ILE A 25 -7.27 -5.09 0.59
N ARG A 26 -5.95 -5.30 0.60
CA ARG A 26 -4.98 -4.43 -0.09
C ARG A 26 -5.18 -4.46 -1.60
N LEU A 27 -5.26 -5.66 -2.18
CA LEU A 27 -5.49 -5.86 -3.60
C LEU A 27 -6.83 -5.23 -4.03
N PHE A 28 -7.88 -5.40 -3.22
CA PHE A 28 -9.20 -4.84 -3.48
C PHE A 28 -9.20 -3.30 -3.48
N ALA A 29 -8.47 -2.68 -2.54
CA ALA A 29 -8.31 -1.22 -2.52
C ALA A 29 -7.62 -0.69 -3.79
N ASP A 30 -6.59 -1.39 -4.28
CA ASP A 30 -5.91 -1.02 -5.52
C ASP A 30 -6.84 -1.15 -6.74
N PHE A 31 -7.66 -2.20 -6.81
CA PHE A 31 -8.66 -2.36 -7.88
C PHE A 31 -9.73 -1.26 -7.84
N ILE A 32 -10.16 -0.82 -6.65
CA ILE A 32 -11.09 0.30 -6.52
C ILE A 32 -10.44 1.60 -7.03
N LEU A 33 -9.19 1.88 -6.66
CA LEU A 33 -8.48 3.07 -7.13
C LEU A 33 -8.36 3.09 -8.66
N VAL A 34 -8.01 1.95 -9.26
CA VAL A 34 -7.98 1.79 -10.72
C VAL A 34 -9.38 1.98 -11.31
N GLY A 35 -10.42 1.43 -10.67
CA GLY A 35 -11.81 1.60 -11.09
C GLY A 35 -12.28 3.05 -11.06
N ILE A 36 -11.95 3.81 -10.01
CA ILE A 36 -12.24 5.25 -9.91
C ILE A 36 -11.53 6.01 -11.02
N ALA A 37 -10.24 5.73 -11.23
CA ALA A 37 -9.46 6.37 -12.30
C ALA A 37 -10.06 6.07 -13.70
N PHE A 38 -10.44 4.81 -13.93
CA PHE A 38 -11.07 4.40 -15.18
C PHE A 38 -12.43 5.06 -15.40
N LEU A 39 -13.30 5.08 -14.39
CA LEU A 39 -14.58 5.76 -14.45
C LEU A 39 -14.40 7.25 -14.73
N CYS A 40 -13.51 7.94 -14.01
CA CYS A 40 -13.23 9.35 -14.27
C CYS A 40 -12.68 9.60 -15.68
N ALA A 41 -11.85 8.70 -16.22
CA ALA A 41 -11.36 8.81 -17.59
C ALA A 41 -12.50 8.63 -18.62
N VAL A 42 -13.37 7.64 -18.41
CA VAL A 42 -14.55 7.41 -19.25
C VAL A 42 -15.50 8.61 -19.19
N PHE A 43 -15.83 9.11 -17.99
CA PHE A 43 -16.65 10.30 -17.83
C PHE A 43 -16.03 11.52 -18.50
N THR A 44 -14.73 11.74 -18.34
CA THR A 44 -14.00 12.81 -19.03
C THR A 44 -14.20 12.71 -20.54
N TYR A 45 -14.04 11.52 -21.12
CA TYR A 45 -14.27 11.30 -22.55
C TYR A 45 -15.70 11.67 -22.98
N PHE A 46 -16.70 11.24 -22.21
CA PHE A 46 -18.10 11.61 -22.46
C PHE A 46 -18.33 13.12 -22.38
N PHE A 47 -17.79 13.79 -21.35
CA PHE A 47 -17.90 15.24 -21.19
C PHE A 47 -17.24 16.04 -22.33
N LEU A 48 -16.19 15.50 -22.95
CA LEU A 48 -15.53 16.13 -24.11
C LEU A 48 -16.27 15.86 -25.43
N HIS A 49 -16.95 14.72 -25.57
CA HIS A 49 -17.63 14.35 -26.82
C HIS A 49 -19.09 14.77 -26.88
N ASP A 50 -19.71 15.11 -25.75
CA ASP A 50 -21.05 15.68 -25.71
C ASP A 50 -21.01 17.21 -25.99
N PRO A 51 -21.51 17.67 -27.13
CA PRO A 51 -21.39 19.07 -27.54
C PRO A 51 -22.20 20.03 -26.67
N GLU A 52 -23.29 19.59 -26.04
CA GLU A 52 -24.07 20.46 -25.16
C GLU A 52 -23.32 20.71 -23.85
N ILE A 53 -22.81 19.63 -23.24
CA ILE A 53 -22.11 19.74 -21.96
C ILE A 53 -20.77 20.45 -22.12
N TYR A 54 -20.03 20.13 -23.18
CA TYR A 54 -18.77 20.80 -23.51
C TYR A 54 -18.99 22.31 -23.68
N ARG A 55 -20.05 22.72 -24.39
CA ARG A 55 -20.37 24.13 -24.60
C ARG A 55 -20.72 24.84 -23.28
N THR A 56 -21.50 24.21 -22.41
CA THR A 56 -21.80 24.76 -21.07
C THR A 56 -20.53 24.94 -20.25
N ILE A 57 -19.58 23.99 -20.31
CA ILE A 57 -18.31 24.08 -19.57
C ILE A 57 -17.41 25.17 -20.16
N VAL A 58 -17.37 25.32 -21.49
CA VAL A 58 -16.66 26.41 -22.16
C VAL A 58 -17.23 27.77 -21.74
N GLU A 59 -18.56 27.91 -21.69
CA GLU A 59 -19.21 29.14 -21.23
C GLU A 59 -18.90 29.44 -19.76
N LEU A 60 -18.98 28.43 -18.88
CA LEU A 60 -18.63 28.56 -17.47
C LEU A 60 -17.15 28.92 -17.26
N SER A 61 -16.25 28.37 -18.09
CA SER A 61 -14.82 28.67 -18.02
C SER A 61 -14.49 30.13 -18.36
N LYS A 62 -15.32 30.79 -19.17
CA LYS A 62 -15.19 32.22 -19.50
C LYS A 62 -15.58 33.13 -18.32
N GLU A 63 -16.49 32.66 -17.47
CA GLU A 63 -16.96 33.43 -16.31
C GLU A 63 -16.00 33.37 -15.12
N LEU A 64 -15.07 32.41 -15.10
CA LEU A 64 -14.11 32.23 -14.02
C LEU A 64 -12.86 33.11 -14.20
N PRO A 65 -12.58 34.07 -13.29
CA PRO A 65 -11.49 35.04 -13.42
C PRO A 65 -10.08 34.44 -13.34
N MET A 66 -9.96 33.18 -12.91
CA MET A 66 -8.69 32.45 -12.87
C MET A 66 -8.26 31.94 -14.26
N PHE A 67 -9.20 31.80 -15.21
CA PHE A 67 -8.94 31.29 -16.55
C PHE A 67 -8.85 32.39 -17.61
N SER A 68 -9.45 33.56 -17.36
CA SER A 68 -9.30 34.74 -18.23
C SER A 68 -7.86 35.27 -18.25
N THR A 69 -7.13 35.17 -17.13
CA THR A 69 -5.70 35.53 -17.05
C THR A 69 -4.81 34.53 -17.77
N LEU A 70 -5.19 33.24 -17.77
CA LEU A 70 -4.50 32.19 -18.52
C LEU A 70 -4.73 32.36 -20.03
N ALA A 71 -5.93 32.80 -20.43
CA ALA A 71 -6.31 33.08 -21.82
C ALA A 71 -5.57 34.29 -22.41
N GLN A 72 -5.27 35.32 -21.63
CA GLN A 72 -4.56 36.52 -22.09
C GLN A 72 -3.05 36.33 -22.37
N ALA A 73 -2.46 35.20 -21.97
CA ALA A 73 -1.02 34.98 -22.07
C ALA A 73 -0.55 34.32 -23.39
N LEU A 74 -1.45 33.87 -24.27
CA LEU A 74 -1.11 33.21 -25.54
C LEU A 74 -1.91 33.82 -26.72
N PRO A 75 -1.42 33.71 -27.97
CA PRO A 75 -1.83 34.58 -29.06
C PRO A 75 -3.10 34.15 -29.83
N ASP A 76 -3.67 32.97 -29.56
CA ASP A 76 -4.74 32.38 -30.37
C ASP A 76 -5.99 32.08 -29.52
N GLU A 77 -6.95 33.02 -29.54
CA GLU A 77 -8.14 33.01 -28.66
C GLU A 77 -9.07 31.80 -28.85
N LEU A 78 -9.08 31.15 -30.02
CA LEU A 78 -9.97 30.01 -30.30
C LEU A 78 -9.38 28.68 -29.84
N GLU A 79 -8.11 28.41 -30.19
CA GLU A 79 -7.44 27.15 -29.83
C GLU A 79 -7.20 27.05 -28.31
N GLN A 80 -7.10 28.20 -27.64
CA GLN A 80 -6.85 28.28 -26.21
C GLN A 80 -8.11 28.13 -25.35
N LEU A 81 -9.27 28.51 -25.88
CA LEU A 81 -10.56 28.28 -25.22
C LEU A 81 -10.91 26.78 -25.19
N GLU A 82 -10.56 26.05 -26.25
CA GLU A 82 -10.68 24.60 -26.28
C GLU A 82 -9.69 23.94 -25.31
N LYS A 83 -8.43 24.39 -25.30
CA LYS A 83 -7.42 23.89 -24.36
C LYS A 83 -7.76 24.19 -22.90
N SER A 84 -8.32 25.37 -22.59
CA SER A 84 -8.68 25.75 -21.23
C SER A 84 -9.87 24.94 -20.70
N ALA A 85 -10.90 24.69 -21.51
CA ALA A 85 -12.02 23.84 -21.14
C ALA A 85 -11.58 22.39 -20.87
N ILE A 86 -10.69 21.84 -21.71
CA ILE A 86 -10.10 20.51 -21.49
C ILE A 86 -9.33 20.47 -20.16
N ILE A 87 -8.55 21.51 -19.85
CA ILE A 87 -7.83 21.62 -18.58
C ILE A 87 -8.81 21.67 -17.40
N VAL A 88 -9.91 22.44 -17.49
CA VAL A 88 -10.93 22.51 -16.44
C VAL A 88 -11.56 21.13 -16.18
N ILE A 89 -11.93 20.42 -17.23
CA ILE A 89 -12.52 19.08 -17.11
C ILE A 89 -11.51 18.11 -16.52
N ALA A 90 -10.28 18.07 -17.05
CA ALA A 90 -9.25 17.16 -16.57
C ALA A 90 -8.88 17.43 -15.11
N THR A 91 -8.76 18.70 -14.71
CA THR A 91 -8.39 19.09 -13.35
C THR A 91 -9.52 18.84 -12.36
N SER A 92 -10.77 19.12 -12.74
CA SER A 92 -11.94 18.86 -11.89
C SER A 92 -12.20 17.37 -11.71
N MET A 93 -12.12 16.58 -12.78
CA MET A 93 -12.24 15.12 -12.71
C MET A 93 -11.07 14.49 -11.96
N GLY A 94 -9.86 15.02 -12.14
CA GLY A 94 -8.68 14.62 -11.36
C GLY A 94 -8.85 14.88 -9.87
N ALA A 95 -9.31 16.08 -9.50
CA ALA A 95 -9.59 16.43 -8.10
C ALA A 95 -10.68 15.54 -7.49
N PHE A 96 -11.72 15.24 -8.27
CA PHE A 96 -12.81 14.35 -7.86
C PHE A 96 -12.31 12.91 -7.65
N ALA A 97 -11.50 12.39 -8.58
CA ALA A 97 -10.88 11.07 -8.47
C ALA A 97 -10.00 10.99 -7.21
N VAL A 98 -9.21 12.03 -6.93
CA VAL A 98 -8.38 12.10 -5.71
C VAL A 98 -9.26 12.08 -4.46
N LEU A 99 -10.32 12.90 -4.40
CA LEU A 99 -11.23 12.95 -3.26
C LEU A 99 -11.91 11.59 -2.98
N LEU A 100 -12.40 10.92 -4.03
CA LEU A 100 -12.97 9.58 -3.91
C LEU A 100 -11.94 8.53 -3.50
N SER A 101 -10.67 8.74 -3.84
CA SER A 101 -9.59 7.82 -3.53
C SER A 101 -9.13 7.90 -2.06
N ILE A 102 -9.27 9.06 -1.39
CA ILE A 102 -8.82 9.29 0.00
C ILE A 102 -9.16 8.14 0.98
N PRO A 103 -10.40 7.64 1.07
CA PRO A 103 -10.74 6.56 2.01
C PRO A 103 -10.03 5.23 1.71
N PHE A 104 -9.59 5.00 0.47
CA PHE A 104 -8.94 3.76 0.01
C PHE A 104 -7.41 3.85 0.01
N LEU A 105 -6.84 5.06 -0.07
CA LEU A 105 -5.39 5.30 0.02
C LEU A 105 -4.69 4.60 1.20
N PRO A 106 -5.19 4.61 2.44
CA PRO A 106 -4.49 3.96 3.56
C PRO A 106 -4.45 2.44 3.44
N PHE A 107 -5.22 1.82 2.53
CA PHE A 107 -5.22 0.38 2.28
C PHE A 107 -4.47 -0.01 1.01
N SER A 108 -4.19 0.96 0.13
CA SER A 108 -3.48 0.74 -1.14
C SER A 108 -2.02 0.34 -0.95
N ALA A 109 -1.57 -0.59 -1.80
CA ALA A 109 -0.19 -1.02 -1.83
C ALA A 109 0.76 0.08 -2.28
N ALA A 110 0.39 0.73 -3.39
CA ALA A 110 1.20 1.74 -4.03
C ALA A 110 1.36 2.96 -3.12
N TYR A 111 0.28 3.40 -2.47
CA TYR A 111 0.32 4.54 -1.55
C TYR A 111 1.23 4.29 -0.34
N ARG A 112 1.13 3.12 0.31
CA ARG A 112 1.99 2.77 1.45
C ARG A 112 3.46 2.59 1.08
N PHE A 113 3.72 2.04 -0.10
CA PHE A 113 5.08 1.89 -0.63
C PHE A 113 5.70 3.27 -0.93
N MET A 114 4.97 4.15 -1.62
CA MET A 114 5.44 5.48 -2.04
C MET A 114 5.73 6.42 -0.85
N PHE A 115 4.91 6.34 0.21
CA PHE A 115 5.12 7.11 1.44
C PHE A 115 6.03 6.42 2.48
N GLY A 116 6.64 5.27 2.14
CA GLY A 116 7.51 4.54 3.07
C GLY A 116 6.82 4.10 4.36
N ILE A 117 5.48 4.01 4.35
CA ILE A 117 4.67 3.50 5.47
C ILE A 117 4.92 1.99 5.63
N GLU A 118 5.46 1.34 4.60
CA GLU A 118 6.27 0.14 4.73
C GLU A 118 7.73 0.52 5.16
N ASN A 119 8.21 0.57 6.41
CA ASN A 119 7.64 0.25 7.70
C ASN A 119 8.68 0.52 8.83
N PRO A 120 8.73 1.69 9.52
CA PRO A 120 9.58 1.81 10.72
C PRO A 120 9.06 0.93 11.88
N VAL A 121 7.77 0.56 11.86
CA VAL A 121 7.14 -0.26 12.91
C VAL A 121 7.36 -1.76 12.68
N PHE A 122 7.31 -2.29 11.45
CA PHE A 122 7.80 -3.65 11.17
C PHE A 122 9.30 -3.73 11.35
N GLN A 123 10.10 -2.76 10.87
CA GLN A 123 11.56 -2.87 11.07
C GLN A 123 11.91 -2.98 12.56
N ARG A 124 11.21 -2.24 13.43
CA ARG A 124 11.34 -2.37 14.89
C ARG A 124 10.80 -3.69 15.46
N LYS A 125 9.74 -4.26 14.88
CA LYS A 125 9.20 -5.55 15.35
C LYS A 125 10.02 -6.73 14.83
N GLU A 126 10.45 -6.69 13.58
CA GLU A 126 11.31 -7.68 12.94
C GLU A 126 12.72 -7.66 13.55
N SER A 127 13.28 -6.49 13.89
CA SER A 127 14.56 -6.42 14.60
C SER A 127 14.48 -6.99 16.02
N LYS A 128 13.36 -6.76 16.73
CA LYS A 128 13.09 -7.38 18.03
C LYS A 128 12.93 -8.90 17.93
N VAL A 129 12.20 -9.38 16.93
CA VAL A 129 12.02 -10.82 16.70
C VAL A 129 13.34 -11.49 16.29
N ARG A 130 14.12 -10.87 15.39
CA ARG A 130 15.47 -11.34 15.03
C ARG A 130 16.40 -11.35 16.24
N GLY A 131 16.36 -10.30 17.07
CA GLY A 131 17.14 -10.22 18.31
C GLY A 131 16.80 -11.35 19.28
N TRP A 132 15.51 -11.62 19.48
CA TRP A 132 15.05 -12.72 20.33
C TRP A 132 15.46 -14.09 19.80
N ILE A 133 15.36 -14.33 18.47
CA ILE A 133 15.79 -15.58 17.86
C ILE A 133 17.30 -15.81 18.05
N ILE A 134 18.12 -14.77 17.87
CA ILE A 134 19.57 -14.85 18.06
C ILE A 134 19.91 -15.15 19.53
N GLU A 135 19.25 -14.46 20.47
CA GLU A 135 19.42 -14.74 21.91
C GLU A 135 19.06 -16.19 22.25
N GLU A 136 17.96 -16.70 21.70
CA GLU A 136 17.50 -18.05 22.01
C GLU A 136 18.45 -19.11 21.44
N ILE A 137 18.93 -18.94 20.19
CA ILE A 137 19.96 -19.80 19.59
C ILE A 137 21.24 -19.80 20.43
N GLN A 138 21.65 -18.62 20.92
CA GLN A 138 22.86 -18.48 21.71
C GLN A 138 22.72 -19.15 23.08
N ARG A 139 21.55 -19.06 23.73
CA ARG A 139 21.23 -19.80 24.97
C ARG A 139 21.29 -21.31 24.77
N TYR A 140 20.68 -21.82 23.71
CA TYR A 140 20.77 -23.25 23.38
C TYR A 140 22.21 -23.71 23.15
N HIS A 141 23.02 -22.90 22.47
CA HIS A 141 24.43 -23.24 22.21
C HIS A 141 25.26 -23.25 23.50
N GLN A 142 25.10 -22.25 24.37
CA GLN A 142 25.77 -22.18 25.67
C GLN A 142 25.38 -23.33 26.60
N GLN A 143 24.09 -23.69 26.67
CA GLN A 143 23.65 -24.85 27.43
C GLN A 143 24.29 -26.14 26.93
N ARG A 144 24.38 -26.32 25.60
CA ARG A 144 25.03 -27.50 24.99
C ARG A 144 26.52 -27.57 25.33
N VAL A 145 27.23 -26.45 25.26
CA VAL A 145 28.66 -26.35 25.61
C VAL A 145 28.89 -26.61 27.10
N ASN A 146 28.02 -26.11 27.98
CA ASN A 146 28.11 -26.35 29.42
C ASN A 146 27.81 -27.82 29.78
N HIS A 147 26.84 -28.46 29.12
CA HIS A 147 26.59 -29.90 29.27
C HIS A 147 27.77 -30.76 28.79
N LEU A 148 28.44 -30.36 27.70
CA LEU A 148 29.64 -31.06 27.21
C LEU A 148 30.86 -30.89 28.14
N LYS A 149 30.98 -29.76 28.85
CA LYS A 149 32.03 -29.55 29.86
C LYS A 149 31.81 -30.30 31.18
N GLN A 150 30.58 -30.70 31.51
CA GLN A 150 30.27 -31.49 32.71
C GLN A 150 30.41 -33.01 32.51
N GLN A 151 30.43 -33.50 31.27
CA GLN A 151 30.60 -34.92 30.96
C GLN A 151 32.01 -35.53 31.14
N PRO A 152 33.16 -34.82 31.03
CA PRO A 152 34.46 -35.45 31.23
C PRO A 152 34.77 -35.80 32.69
N GLU A 153 34.18 -35.13 33.68
CA GLU A 153 34.50 -35.37 35.10
C GLU A 153 33.73 -36.55 35.71
N THR A 154 32.59 -36.95 35.13
CA THR A 154 31.79 -38.07 35.65
C THR A 154 32.27 -39.44 35.16
N LEU A 155 33.12 -39.50 34.13
CA LEU A 155 33.72 -40.74 33.64
C LEU A 155 35.06 -41.10 34.30
N LEU A 156 35.75 -40.14 34.92
CA LEU A 156 37.00 -40.39 35.66
C LEU A 156 36.75 -40.91 37.09
N ASN A 157 35.63 -40.55 37.72
CA ASN A 157 35.32 -40.97 39.09
C ASN A 157 34.63 -42.34 39.19
N LYS A 158 34.38 -43.02 38.06
CA LYS A 158 33.79 -44.37 38.02
C LYS A 158 34.81 -45.50 37.86
N ASN A 159 36.09 -45.18 37.70
CA ASN A 159 37.17 -46.16 37.60
C ASN A 159 37.96 -46.35 38.90
N GLU A 160 37.56 -45.69 40.00
CA GLU A 160 38.18 -45.83 41.32
C GLU A 160 37.29 -46.56 42.35
N GLN A 161 36.28 -47.31 41.91
CA GLN A 161 35.51 -48.25 42.75
C GLN A 161 35.49 -49.64 42.09
#